data_AF-A0A3C1Y9L9-F1
#
_entry.id   AF-A0A3C1Y9L9-F1
#
_cell.length_a   1.000
_cell.length_b   1.000
_cell.length_c   1.000
_cell.angle_alpha   90.00
_cell.angle_beta   90.00
_cell.angle_gamma   90.00
#
_symmetry.space_group_name_H-M   'P 1'
#
loop_
_entity.id
_entity.type
_entity.pdbx_description
1 polymer ?
#
loop_
_entity_poly.entity_id
_entity_poly.type
_entity_poly.pdbx_seq_one_letter_code
_entity_poly.pdbx_strand_id
1 'polypeptide(L)'
;MPLGDVNTNIPKRQHVIFWADNKPTRGTFHTSFALVPGRDNWIGVYDADGITLIDSVTVPASLPADASYARRIDGVGEGAEAWEVRDGSTGELYVTPSSNNRIKDTNNKVDKFHEVDANGFGMTISAMLIVFSALLVLCICFYIINRVNAARSSCKKLEAQGINPVDVHPADRPEGDSGEEIAAIALALYEHLNAHD
;
A
#
# COMPACT_ATOMS: atom_id res chain seq x y z
N MET A 1 1.13 36.71 -30.05
CA MET A 1 2.32 36.53 -29.18
C MET A 1 3.54 36.98 -29.96
N PRO A 2 4.49 37.70 -29.34
CA PRO A 2 5.78 37.96 -29.98
C PRO A 2 6.51 36.64 -30.22
N LEU A 3 7.00 36.46 -31.45
CA LEU A 3 7.72 35.25 -31.84
C LEU A 3 9.07 35.20 -31.11
N GLY A 4 9.35 34.09 -30.42
CA GLY A 4 10.66 33.88 -29.76
C GLY A 4 10.78 34.39 -28.31
N ASP A 5 9.69 34.79 -27.66
CA ASP A 5 9.71 35.08 -26.21
C ASP A 5 9.88 33.77 -25.42
N VAL A 6 10.93 33.67 -24.59
CA VAL A 6 11.21 32.49 -23.76
C VAL A 6 10.06 32.13 -22.83
N ASN A 7 9.25 33.12 -22.43
CA ASN A 7 8.10 32.90 -21.56
C ASN A 7 6.96 32.17 -22.28
N THR A 8 6.95 32.15 -23.61
CA THR A 8 5.94 31.46 -24.42
C THR A 8 6.26 29.98 -24.65
N ASN A 9 7.43 29.50 -24.21
CA ASN A 9 7.76 28.08 -24.21
C ASN A 9 7.08 27.39 -23.01
N ILE A 10 6.19 26.43 -23.27
CA ILE A 10 5.46 25.69 -22.24
C ILE A 10 6.08 24.29 -22.09
N PRO A 11 6.81 24.01 -20.99
CA PRO A 11 7.35 22.68 -20.75
C PRO A 11 6.23 21.64 -20.51
N LYS A 12 6.60 20.35 -20.58
CA LYS A 12 5.66 19.26 -20.26
C LYS A 12 5.06 19.46 -18.87
N ARG A 13 3.73 19.30 -18.77
CA ARG A 13 2.95 19.43 -17.52
C ARG A 13 3.01 20.82 -16.86
N GLN A 14 3.32 21.85 -17.64
CA GLN A 14 3.24 23.25 -17.22
C GLN A 14 2.03 23.94 -17.85
N HIS A 15 1.70 25.12 -17.34
CA HIS A 15 0.62 25.96 -17.84
C HIS A 15 1.10 27.41 -17.96
N VAL A 16 0.38 28.20 -18.75
CA VAL A 16 0.55 29.65 -18.86
C VAL A 16 -0.79 30.33 -18.65
N ILE A 17 -0.78 31.55 -18.14
CA ILE A 17 -1.99 32.31 -17.85
C ILE A 17 -2.09 33.43 -18.87
N PHE A 18 -3.25 33.55 -19.52
CA PHE A 18 -3.58 34.68 -20.38
C PHE A 18 -4.67 35.52 -19.73
N TRP A 19 -4.47 36.83 -19.72
CA TRP A 19 -5.44 37.78 -19.21
C TRP A 19 -6.26 38.34 -20.36
N ALA A 20 -7.52 37.93 -20.45
CA ALA A 20 -8.47 38.44 -21.43
C ALA A 20 -9.06 39.79 -20.97
N ASP A 21 -8.21 40.81 -20.81
CA ASP A 21 -8.57 42.11 -20.23
C ASP A 21 -8.52 43.29 -21.23
N ASN A 22 -8.26 43.02 -22.52
CA ASN A 22 -8.08 44.02 -23.57
C ASN A 22 -6.99 45.07 -23.24
N LYS A 23 -5.92 44.67 -22.55
CA LYS A 23 -4.81 45.56 -22.18
C LYS A 23 -3.47 44.98 -22.63
N PRO A 24 -3.23 44.84 -23.95
CA PRO A 24 -2.01 44.24 -24.48
C PRO A 24 -0.73 44.99 -24.08
N THR A 25 -0.83 46.25 -23.66
CA THR A 25 0.30 47.05 -23.17
C THR A 25 0.79 46.64 -21.77
N ARG A 26 0.07 45.78 -21.04
CA ARG A 26 0.47 45.30 -19.70
C ARG A 26 1.47 44.14 -19.73
N GLY A 27 1.71 43.55 -20.90
CA GLY A 27 2.70 42.48 -21.09
C GLY A 27 2.26 41.44 -22.11
N THR A 28 3.16 40.51 -22.45
CA THR A 28 2.98 39.50 -23.51
C THR A 28 1.71 38.65 -23.36
N PHE A 29 1.29 38.39 -22.12
CA PHE A 29 0.17 37.50 -21.80
C PHE A 29 -1.18 38.20 -21.66
N HIS A 30 -1.23 39.53 -21.82
CA HIS A 30 -2.49 40.27 -21.86
C HIS A 30 -3.01 40.32 -23.30
N THR A 31 -4.25 39.90 -23.50
CA THR A 31 -4.82 39.83 -24.86
C THR A 31 -5.35 41.19 -25.31
N SER A 32 -5.54 41.33 -26.62
CA SER A 32 -6.16 42.51 -27.26
C SER A 32 -7.69 42.42 -27.32
N PHE A 33 -8.30 41.57 -26.48
CA PHE A 33 -9.74 41.40 -26.40
C PHE A 33 -10.16 41.12 -24.96
N ALA A 34 -11.44 41.30 -24.67
CA ALA A 34 -12.01 40.93 -23.39
C ALA A 34 -13.15 39.92 -23.59
N LEU A 35 -13.32 39.02 -22.63
CA LEU A 35 -14.50 38.17 -22.60
C LEU A 35 -15.73 39.02 -22.28
N VAL A 36 -16.86 38.69 -22.89
CA VAL A 36 -18.10 39.44 -22.72
C VAL A 36 -18.95 38.74 -21.66
N PRO A 37 -19.31 39.42 -20.56
CA PRO A 37 -20.18 38.85 -19.54
C PRO A 37 -21.57 38.51 -20.08
N GLY A 38 -22.19 37.44 -19.55
CA GLY A 38 -23.58 37.07 -19.87
C GLY A 38 -23.81 36.48 -21.27
N ARG A 39 -22.74 36.12 -21.99
CA ARG A 39 -22.83 35.38 -23.25
C ARG A 39 -21.79 34.26 -23.30
N ASP A 40 -22.06 33.28 -24.15
CA ASP A 40 -21.08 32.24 -24.44
C ASP A 40 -19.89 32.85 -25.16
N ASN A 41 -18.69 32.57 -24.66
CA ASN A 41 -17.43 33.05 -25.22
C ASN A 41 -16.67 31.87 -25.82
N TRP A 42 -16.55 31.83 -27.14
CA TRP A 42 -15.73 30.84 -27.81
C TRP A 42 -14.27 31.29 -27.83
N ILE A 43 -13.37 30.42 -27.38
CA ILE A 43 -11.93 30.64 -27.31
C ILE A 43 -11.25 29.53 -28.09
N GLY A 44 -10.46 29.90 -29.10
CA GLY A 44 -9.66 28.98 -29.91
C GLY A 44 -8.18 29.25 -29.79
N VAL A 45 -7.38 28.18 -29.73
CA VAL A 45 -5.93 28.20 -29.85
C VAL A 45 -5.58 27.75 -31.25
N TYR A 46 -4.90 28.62 -31.99
CA TYR A 46 -4.46 28.35 -33.36
C TYR A 46 -2.94 28.16 -33.41
N ASP A 47 -2.48 27.42 -34.40
CA ASP A 47 -1.05 27.29 -34.71
C ASP A 47 -0.47 28.62 -35.22
N ALA A 48 0.85 28.69 -35.32
CA ALA A 48 1.58 29.86 -35.79
C ALA A 48 1.19 30.29 -37.22
N ASP A 49 0.56 29.41 -38.01
CA ASP A 49 -0.01 29.73 -39.32
C ASP A 49 -1.28 30.61 -39.25
N GLY A 50 -1.91 30.72 -38.07
CA GLY A 50 -3.14 31.47 -37.84
C GLY A 50 -4.39 30.82 -38.47
N ILE A 51 -4.29 29.60 -38.98
CA ILE A 51 -5.36 28.90 -39.71
C ILE A 51 -5.69 27.56 -39.04
N THR A 52 -4.66 26.81 -38.63
CA THR A 52 -4.83 25.49 -38.05
C THR A 52 -5.32 25.61 -36.62
N LEU A 53 -6.55 25.15 -36.35
CA LEU A 53 -7.10 25.09 -35.00
C LEU A 53 -6.44 23.94 -34.21
N ILE A 54 -5.78 24.26 -33.11
CA ILE A 54 -5.15 23.29 -32.21
C ILE A 54 -6.17 22.77 -31.19
N ASP A 55 -6.85 23.69 -30.49
CA ASP A 55 -7.87 23.36 -29.50
C ASP A 55 -8.88 24.51 -29.38
N SER A 56 -10.08 24.22 -28.89
CA SER A 56 -11.08 25.25 -28.61
C SER A 56 -11.98 24.89 -27.44
N VAL A 57 -12.49 25.92 -26.79
CA VAL A 57 -13.43 25.79 -25.68
C VAL A 57 -14.47 26.91 -25.77
N THR A 58 -15.73 26.58 -25.51
CA THR A 58 -16.81 27.56 -25.33
C THR A 58 -17.06 27.73 -23.85
N VAL A 59 -16.68 28.88 -23.30
CA VAL A 59 -16.98 29.24 -21.91
C VAL A 59 -18.45 29.67 -21.82
N PRO A 60 -19.27 29.03 -20.97
CA PRO A 60 -20.70 29.30 -20.92
C PRO A 60 -21.01 30.66 -20.28
N ALA A 61 -22.09 31.29 -20.75
CA ALA A 61 -22.64 32.53 -20.20
C ALA A 61 -23.02 32.43 -18.71
N SER A 62 -23.33 31.21 -18.26
CA SER A 62 -23.77 30.89 -16.91
C SER A 62 -22.64 30.73 -15.90
N LEU A 63 -21.37 30.93 -16.29
CA LEU A 63 -20.24 30.88 -15.37
C LEU A 63 -20.38 31.98 -14.30
N PRO A 64 -20.58 31.65 -13.01
CA PRO A 64 -20.76 32.65 -11.98
C PRO A 64 -19.43 33.34 -11.62
N ALA A 65 -19.51 34.43 -10.87
CA ALA A 65 -18.33 35.03 -10.26
C ALA A 65 -17.64 34.02 -9.32
N ASP A 66 -16.32 34.14 -9.18
CA ASP A 66 -15.48 33.28 -8.33
C ASP A 66 -15.52 31.78 -8.69
N ALA A 67 -15.99 31.43 -9.90
CA ALA A 67 -15.95 30.08 -10.43
C ALA A 67 -14.95 29.93 -11.58
N SER A 68 -14.55 28.69 -11.82
CA SER A 68 -13.67 28.30 -12.92
C SER A 68 -14.41 27.34 -13.86
N TYR A 69 -14.16 27.46 -15.15
CA TYR A 69 -14.60 26.47 -16.13
C TYR A 69 -13.40 25.62 -16.53
N ALA A 70 -13.43 24.33 -16.16
CA ALA A 70 -12.26 23.46 -16.21
C ALA A 70 -12.62 22.07 -16.73
N ARG A 71 -11.62 21.28 -17.09
CA ARG A 71 -11.84 19.87 -17.44
C ARG A 71 -12.21 19.08 -16.18
N ARG A 72 -13.14 18.13 -16.31
CA ARG A 72 -13.51 17.21 -15.21
C ARG A 72 -12.32 16.38 -14.75
N ILE A 73 -11.61 15.83 -15.74
CA ILE A 73 -10.40 15.02 -15.54
C ILE A 73 -9.35 15.52 -16.54
N ASP A 74 -8.15 15.79 -16.03
CA ASP A 74 -7.03 16.27 -16.85
C ASP A 74 -6.69 15.29 -17.98
N GLY A 75 -6.71 15.79 -19.23
CA GLY A 75 -6.34 15.02 -20.42
C GLY A 75 -7.31 13.91 -20.82
N VAL A 76 -8.53 13.89 -20.29
CA VAL A 76 -9.54 12.88 -20.60
C VAL A 76 -10.79 13.51 -21.20
N GLY A 77 -11.35 12.87 -22.23
CA GLY A 77 -12.58 13.26 -22.88
C GLY A 77 -12.42 14.31 -23.98
N GLU A 78 -13.41 14.35 -24.85
CA GLU A 78 -13.53 15.28 -25.98
C GLU A 78 -14.87 16.04 -25.89
N GLY A 79 -14.87 17.29 -26.33
CA GLY A 79 -16.09 18.11 -26.37
C GLY A 79 -16.59 18.57 -25.00
N ALA A 80 -17.83 19.08 -24.96
CA ALA A 80 -18.41 19.77 -23.80
C ALA A 80 -18.56 18.87 -22.55
N GLU A 81 -18.76 17.58 -22.73
CA GLU A 81 -18.92 16.62 -21.62
C GLU A 81 -17.65 16.49 -20.76
N ALA A 82 -16.49 16.78 -21.34
CA ALA A 82 -15.21 16.76 -20.65
C ALA A 82 -14.98 17.99 -19.75
N TRP A 83 -15.88 18.98 -19.79
CA TRP A 83 -15.77 20.24 -19.06
C TRP A 83 -16.88 20.39 -18.02
N GLU A 84 -16.58 21.14 -16.96
CA GLU A 84 -17.52 21.46 -15.91
C GLU A 84 -17.23 22.82 -15.27
N VAL A 85 -18.27 23.42 -14.72
CA VAL A 85 -18.15 24.61 -13.88
C VAL A 85 -17.80 24.15 -12.47
N ARG A 86 -16.79 24.80 -11.89
CA ARG A 86 -16.30 24.54 -10.54
C ARG A 86 -16.32 25.83 -9.74
N ASP A 87 -17.18 25.84 -8.73
CA ASP A 87 -17.52 26.99 -7.90
C ASP A 87 -17.15 26.78 -6.42
N GLY A 88 -16.58 25.63 -6.07
CA GLY A 88 -16.28 25.27 -4.69
C GLY A 88 -17.50 25.02 -3.81
N SER A 89 -18.71 24.91 -4.39
CA SER A 89 -19.95 24.70 -3.65
C SER A 89 -20.02 23.33 -2.95
N THR A 90 -19.37 22.32 -3.54
CA THR A 90 -19.28 20.96 -3.00
C THR A 90 -17.83 20.53 -2.87
N GLY A 91 -17.59 19.50 -2.04
CA GLY A 91 -16.26 18.91 -1.87
C GLY A 91 -15.69 18.24 -3.13
N GLU A 92 -16.47 18.09 -4.20
CA GLU A 92 -16.01 17.58 -5.51
C GLU A 92 -15.78 18.69 -6.54
N LEU A 93 -16.44 19.85 -6.39
CA LEU A 93 -16.35 21.01 -7.29
C LEU A 93 -15.28 22.02 -6.85
N TYR A 94 -14.25 21.55 -6.15
CA TYR A 94 -13.16 22.40 -5.67
C TYR A 94 -12.38 23.02 -6.84
N VAL A 95 -11.86 24.22 -6.60
CA VAL A 95 -11.01 24.94 -7.55
C VAL A 95 -9.55 24.70 -7.17
N THR A 96 -8.72 24.31 -8.13
CA THR A 96 -7.28 24.06 -7.95
C THR A 96 -6.43 25.04 -8.76
N PRO A 97 -6.16 26.25 -8.23
CA PRO A 97 -5.25 27.17 -8.89
C PRO A 97 -3.87 26.53 -9.09
N SER A 98 -3.35 26.61 -10.31
CA SER A 98 -2.00 26.12 -10.65
C SER A 98 -1.74 24.63 -10.38
N SER A 99 -2.78 23.81 -10.20
CA SER A 99 -2.67 22.36 -9.95
C SER A 99 -3.62 21.58 -10.87
N ASN A 100 -3.59 20.26 -10.76
CA ASN A 100 -4.45 19.37 -11.54
C ASN A 100 -5.93 19.61 -11.21
N ASN A 101 -6.82 19.42 -12.19
CA ASN A 101 -8.25 19.49 -11.97
C ASN A 101 -8.76 18.37 -11.05
N ARG A 102 -8.12 17.20 -11.05
CA ARG A 102 -8.44 16.17 -10.05
C ARG A 102 -7.24 15.90 -9.14
N ILE A 103 -7.36 16.29 -7.88
CA ILE A 103 -6.46 15.85 -6.83
C ILE A 103 -6.69 14.35 -6.65
N LYS A 104 -5.68 13.55 -7.01
CA LYS A 104 -5.64 12.12 -6.68
C LYS A 104 -5.14 11.98 -5.25
N ASP A 105 -5.83 12.60 -4.30
CA ASP A 105 -5.67 12.24 -2.90
C ASP A 105 -6.51 10.99 -2.70
N THR A 106 -5.86 9.84 -2.86
CA THR A 106 -5.73 8.86 -1.79
C THR A 106 -4.96 7.65 -2.31
N ASN A 107 -4.12 7.08 -1.44
CA ASN A 107 -3.68 5.71 -1.61
C ASN A 107 -4.92 4.85 -1.46
N ASN A 108 -5.52 4.39 -2.58
CA ASN A 108 -6.67 3.48 -2.59
C ASN A 108 -6.48 2.27 -1.66
N LYS A 109 -5.22 1.87 -1.39
CA LYS A 109 -4.87 0.84 -0.40
C LYS A 109 -5.18 1.23 1.05
N VAL A 110 -4.96 2.49 1.44
CA VAL A 110 -5.16 2.99 2.82
C VAL A 110 -6.64 3.24 3.08
N ASP A 111 -7.38 3.80 2.11
CA ASP A 111 -8.82 3.98 2.25
C ASP A 111 -9.56 2.65 2.33
N LYS A 112 -9.17 1.68 1.48
CA LYS A 112 -9.66 0.30 1.63
C LYS A 112 -9.25 -0.32 2.97
N PHE A 113 -8.13 0.08 3.55
CA PHE A 113 -7.71 -0.40 4.86
C PHE A 113 -8.62 0.13 5.96
N HIS A 114 -9.00 1.41 5.89
CA HIS A 114 -9.96 2.01 6.81
C HIS A 114 -11.38 1.48 6.59
N GLU A 115 -11.77 1.14 5.37
CA GLU A 115 -13.10 0.60 5.07
C GLU A 115 -13.23 -0.88 5.48
N VAL A 116 -12.20 -1.69 5.23
CA VAL A 116 -12.21 -3.14 5.53
C VAL A 116 -11.88 -3.42 7.00
N ASP A 117 -11.10 -2.56 7.65
CA ASP A 117 -10.69 -2.74 9.05
C ASP A 117 -10.74 -1.42 9.85
N ALA A 118 -11.90 -0.75 9.82
CA ALA A 118 -12.14 0.52 10.51
C ALA A 118 -11.78 0.49 12.01
N ASN A 119 -11.97 -0.67 12.65
CA ASN A 119 -11.71 -0.88 14.07
C ASN A 119 -10.34 -1.52 14.36
N GLY A 120 -9.55 -1.89 13.34
CA GLY A 120 -8.23 -2.53 13.49
C GLY A 120 -8.27 -3.99 13.99
N PHE A 121 -9.43 -4.64 13.95
CA PHE A 121 -9.62 -6.01 14.42
C PHE A 121 -8.97 -7.04 13.47
N GLY A 122 -9.03 -6.80 12.16
CA GLY A 122 -8.37 -7.63 11.16
C GLY A 122 -6.85 -7.65 11.34
N MET A 123 -6.26 -6.50 11.64
CA MET A 123 -4.82 -6.36 11.91
C MET A 123 -4.40 -7.13 13.17
N THR A 124 -5.16 -7.04 14.26
CA THR A 124 -4.81 -7.71 15.52
C THR A 124 -4.97 -9.23 15.43
N ILE A 125 -6.04 -9.73 14.80
CA ILE A 125 -6.24 -11.17 14.58
C ILE A 125 -5.13 -11.75 13.72
N SER A 126 -4.79 -11.10 12.60
CA SER A 126 -3.75 -11.59 11.71
C SER A 126 -2.38 -11.63 12.41
N ALA A 127 -2.05 -10.61 13.22
CA ALA A 127 -0.85 -10.61 14.05
C ALA A 127 -0.84 -11.76 15.07
N MET A 128 -1.95 -11.98 15.79
CA MET A 128 -2.06 -13.09 16.75
C MET A 128 -1.90 -14.45 16.05
N LEU A 129 -2.56 -14.67 14.91
CA LEU A 129 -2.47 -15.92 14.16
C LEU A 129 -1.05 -16.22 13.67
N ILE A 130 -0.31 -15.22 13.20
CA ILE A 130 1.08 -15.39 12.76
C ILE A 130 1.97 -15.80 13.94
N VAL A 131 1.79 -15.18 15.11
CA VAL A 131 2.56 -15.51 16.31
C VAL A 131 2.25 -16.94 16.80
N PHE A 132 0.97 -17.30 16.88
CA PHE A 132 0.56 -18.64 17.28
C PHE A 132 1.05 -19.71 16.30
N SER A 133 0.97 -19.45 14.99
CA SER A 133 1.47 -20.38 13.97
C SER A 133 3.00 -20.52 14.03
N ALA A 134 3.75 -19.44 14.26
CA ALA A 134 5.20 -19.51 14.44
C ALA A 134 5.59 -20.35 15.67
N LEU A 135 4.92 -20.14 16.81
CA LEU A 135 5.16 -20.92 18.04
C LEU A 135 4.78 -22.41 17.85
N LEU A 136 3.68 -22.68 17.15
CA LEU A 136 3.24 -24.04 16.86
C LEU A 136 4.25 -24.77 15.96
N VAL A 137 4.74 -24.12 14.91
CA VAL A 137 5.79 -24.68 14.04
C VAL A 137 7.05 -24.96 14.85
N LEU A 138 7.49 -24.02 15.70
CA LEU A 138 8.65 -24.21 16.57
C LEU A 138 8.48 -25.41 17.51
N CYS A 139 7.29 -25.56 18.11
CA CYS A 139 6.94 -26.69 18.96
C CYS A 139 7.03 -28.04 18.19
N ILE A 140 6.47 -28.09 16.97
CA ILE A 140 6.55 -29.29 16.12
C ILE A 140 8.00 -29.62 15.78
N CYS A 141 8.83 -28.63 15.45
CA CYS A 141 10.25 -28.85 15.18
C CYS A 141 10.95 -29.50 16.38
N PHE A 142 10.75 -28.99 17.60
CA PHE A 142 11.32 -29.59 18.80
C PHE A 142 10.79 -30.99 19.08
N TYR A 143 9.49 -31.23 18.87
CA TYR A 143 8.89 -32.55 19.05
C TYR A 143 9.51 -33.59 18.10
N ILE A 144 9.69 -33.25 16.82
CA ILE A 144 10.31 -34.14 15.83
C ILE A 144 11.76 -34.45 16.22
N ILE A 145 12.56 -33.42 16.56
CA ILE A 145 13.96 -33.61 16.97
C ILE A 145 14.03 -34.48 18.22
N ASN A 146 13.19 -34.24 19.22
CA ASN A 146 13.16 -35.02 20.45
C ASN A 146 12.82 -36.50 20.18
N ARG A 147 11.81 -36.75 19.34
CA ARG A 147 11.41 -38.11 18.97
C ARG A 147 12.50 -38.87 18.20
N VAL A 148 13.18 -38.19 17.27
CA VAL A 148 14.31 -38.79 16.52
C VAL A 148 15.49 -39.08 17.46
N ASN A 149 15.82 -38.15 18.36
CA ASN A 149 16.88 -38.35 19.34
C ASN A 149 16.56 -39.47 20.32
N ALA A 150 15.32 -39.57 20.81
CA ALA A 150 14.88 -40.66 21.67
C ALA A 150 15.00 -42.01 20.96
N ALA A 151 14.50 -42.12 19.72
CA ALA A 151 14.61 -43.35 18.94
C ALA A 151 16.07 -43.75 18.67
N ARG A 152 16.93 -42.78 18.31
CA ARG A 152 18.35 -43.03 18.06
C ARG A 152 19.11 -43.39 19.34
N SER A 153 18.74 -42.80 20.47
CA SER A 153 19.29 -43.13 21.79
C SER A 153 18.93 -44.56 22.18
N SER A 154 17.65 -44.94 22.06
CA SER A 154 17.20 -46.31 22.35
C SER A 154 17.90 -47.35 21.47
N CYS A 155 18.07 -47.10 20.17
CA CYS A 155 18.81 -48.02 19.28
C CYS A 155 20.30 -48.14 19.66
N LYS A 156 20.97 -47.02 19.97
CA LYS A 156 22.38 -47.03 20.40
C LYS A 156 22.58 -47.73 21.75
N LYS A 157 21.61 -47.63 22.66
CA LYS A 157 21.64 -48.33 23.96
C LYS A 157 21.54 -49.85 23.78
N LEU A 158 20.67 -50.33 22.90
CA LEU A 158 20.56 -51.75 22.55
C LEU A 158 21.85 -52.29 21.91
N GLU A 159 22.45 -51.49 21.02
CA GLU A 159 23.72 -51.83 20.36
C GLU A 159 24.90 -51.86 21.35
N ALA A 160 24.95 -50.92 22.32
CA ALA A 160 25.96 -50.89 23.38
C ALA A 160 25.82 -52.05 24.39
N GLN A 161 24.63 -52.61 24.55
CA GLN A 161 24.37 -53.81 25.33
C GLN A 161 24.64 -55.11 24.53
N GLY A 162 25.11 -55.00 23.28
CA GLY A 162 25.45 -56.14 22.43
C GLY A 162 24.24 -56.87 21.83
N ILE A 163 23.06 -56.24 21.87
CA ILE A 163 21.79 -56.82 21.42
C ILE A 163 21.47 -56.28 20.02
N ASN A 164 21.27 -57.17 19.04
CA ASN A 164 20.95 -56.77 17.68
C ASN A 164 19.50 -56.25 17.62
N PRO A 165 19.23 -54.99 17.20
CA PRO A 165 17.91 -54.36 17.31
C PRO A 165 16.78 -55.06 16.53
N VAL A 166 17.13 -55.94 15.59
CA VAL A 166 16.20 -56.67 14.72
C VAL A 166 15.63 -57.93 15.39
N ASP A 167 16.31 -58.47 16.41
CA ASP A 167 16.00 -59.76 17.02
C ASP A 167 15.23 -59.65 18.35
N VAL A 168 14.89 -58.42 18.79
CA VAL A 168 14.28 -58.16 20.12
C VAL A 168 12.78 -57.94 19.98
N HIS A 169 11.98 -58.80 20.63
CA HIS A 169 10.53 -58.61 20.74
C HIS A 169 10.23 -57.34 21.56
N PRO A 170 9.22 -56.52 21.22
CA PRO A 170 8.94 -55.25 21.92
C PRO A 170 8.75 -55.37 23.43
N ALA A 171 8.35 -56.56 23.91
CA ALA A 171 8.13 -56.88 25.31
C ALA A 171 9.42 -57.17 26.11
N ASP A 172 10.53 -57.47 25.44
CA ASP A 172 11.82 -57.83 26.07
C ASP A 172 12.82 -56.67 26.05
N ARG A 173 12.36 -55.46 25.71
CA ARG A 173 13.20 -54.26 25.79
C ARG A 173 13.45 -53.97 27.26
N PRO A 174 14.71 -53.75 27.69
CA PRO A 174 14.98 -53.38 29.07
C PRO A 174 14.28 -52.05 29.40
N GLU A 175 13.15 -52.13 30.11
CA GLU A 175 12.49 -51.01 30.80
C GLU A 175 13.35 -50.66 32.02
N GLY A 176 14.38 -49.84 31.81
CA GLY A 176 15.36 -49.49 32.84
C GLY A 176 15.73 -48.01 32.85
N ASP A 177 14.80 -47.13 32.46
CA ASP A 177 15.03 -45.67 32.43
C ASP A 177 13.85 -44.88 33.04
N SER A 178 13.03 -45.51 33.89
CA SER A 178 12.05 -44.78 34.69
C SER A 178 12.79 -44.00 35.79
N GLY A 179 12.42 -42.75 36.02
CA GLY A 179 13.01 -41.93 37.10
C GLY A 179 12.92 -42.60 38.48
N GLU A 180 11.99 -43.54 38.64
CA GLU A 180 11.81 -44.39 39.82
C GLU A 180 12.99 -45.34 40.06
N GLU A 181 13.58 -45.91 39.01
CA GLU A 181 14.70 -46.85 39.10
C GLU A 181 15.99 -46.10 39.45
N ILE A 182 16.20 -44.93 38.85
CA ILE A 182 17.34 -44.05 39.16
C ILE A 182 17.23 -43.58 40.62
N ALA A 183 16.02 -43.24 41.07
CA ALA A 183 15.77 -42.89 42.47
C ALA A 183 16.02 -44.07 43.41
N ALA A 184 15.59 -45.28 43.05
CA ALA A 184 15.84 -46.50 43.84
C ALA A 184 17.33 -46.84 43.95
N ILE A 185 18.08 -46.72 42.84
CA ILE A 185 19.54 -46.92 42.83
C ILE A 185 20.25 -45.86 43.68
N ALA A 186 19.85 -44.58 43.55
CA ALA A 186 20.42 -43.50 44.35
C ALA A 186 20.10 -43.67 45.84
N LEU A 187 18.89 -44.12 46.19
CA LEU A 187 18.48 -44.41 47.56
C LEU A 187 19.26 -45.60 48.14
N ALA A 188 19.41 -46.69 47.38
CA ALA A 188 20.17 -47.87 47.83
C ALA A 188 21.66 -47.56 48.04
N LEU A 189 22.26 -46.73 47.17
CA LEU A 189 23.63 -46.24 47.34
C LEU A 189 23.77 -45.34 48.58
N TYR A 190 22.81 -44.43 48.79
CA TYR A 190 22.76 -43.56 49.96
C TYR A 190 22.65 -44.37 51.26
N GLU A 191 21.77 -45.37 51.27
CA GLU A 191 21.56 -46.24 52.43
C GLU A 191 22.79 -47.12 52.70
N HIS A 192 23.46 -47.64 51.67
CA HIS A 192 24.71 -48.39 51.84
C HIS A 192 25.87 -47.53 52.37
N LEU A 193 25.99 -46.29 51.90
CA LEU A 193 27.04 -45.36 52.34
C LEU A 193 26.81 -44.85 53.76
N ASN A 194 25.56 -44.67 54.18
CA ASN A 194 25.20 -44.19 55.52
C ASN A 194 24.92 -45.31 56.54
N ALA A 195 24.85 -46.57 56.15
CA ALA A 195 24.67 -47.71 57.07
C ALA A 195 25.98 -48.11 57.80
N HIS A 196 27.10 -47.43 57.55
CA HIS A 196 28.41 -47.74 58.11
C HIS A 196 28.92 -46.73 59.17
N ASP A 197 28.06 -45.87 59.71
CA ASP A 197 28.30 -45.05 60.90
C ASP A 197 27.44 -45.49 62.10
#